data_AF-A0AAE8AN97-F1
#
_entry.id   AF-A0AAE8AN97-F1
#
_cell.length_a   1.000
_cell.length_b   1.000
_cell.length_c   1.000
_cell.angle_alpha   90.00
_cell.angle_beta   90.00
_cell.angle_gamma   90.00
#
_symmetry.space_group_name_H-M   'P 1'
#
loop_
_entity.id
_entity.type
_entity.pdbx_description
1 polymer ?
#
loop_
_entity_poly.entity_id
_entity_poly.type
_entity_poly.pdbx_seq_one_letter_code
_entity_poly.pdbx_strand_id
1 'polypeptide(L)'
;MKIKYLCALLLAALIYSCDDSTTGIGTDLIPGGDKIPANTDSYEFTTKSLLADSVYARTSTAYLGRYTDEQFGEFTADFIAQFTCMDNFKFEEELTKVIGVNISLQYGSFFGDSLNAMRLQVDTLDKVIPEKELSTFYTSVDPKDYYNEKGKPIAVKAYSAVGPSTSKDETTTTSSGVKQRTIIQTIKLPNSLGDHIFNKYKENKEYFKTPESFIKNVLKGVYIRCTHGDGTILYIDGLRLNLNFETLIESSSGKRDSLVYKSYFFGATKEVIQANHFSNGNRLEELAQDPDHTYLKSPAGIFTEATFPIAEIYNEHKRDTLNGVNVSFTRYNEKESKYKMGIPQYVLMVRKKDMFSFFEENKIIDNKTSFLSSYSSSNNTYTFTNIAPLITYCIEERKKGITAAGGDPEKEEDGKEWDAKNPDWNRVVIIPVKAVSNSNNEIVEISNSLGMESAMLKGGTNPENKLKMQIFYTTF
;
A
#
# COMPACT_ATOMS: atom_id res chain seq x y z
N MET A 1 31.74 43.57 37.63
CA MET A 1 32.32 42.78 36.52
C MET A 1 32.31 41.26 36.76
N LYS A 2 31.32 40.67 37.45
CA LYS A 2 31.36 39.24 37.86
C LYS A 2 30.12 38.39 37.56
N ILE A 3 29.08 38.93 36.90
CA ILE A 3 27.87 38.14 36.54
C ILE A 3 27.85 37.70 35.06
N LYS A 4 28.51 38.43 34.16
CA LYS A 4 28.55 38.09 32.72
C LYS A 4 29.38 36.83 32.40
N TYR A 5 30.35 36.48 33.25
CA TYR A 5 31.17 35.28 33.07
C TYR A 5 30.53 34.00 33.64
N LEU A 6 29.59 34.14 34.59
CA LEU A 6 28.86 33.00 35.15
C LEU A 6 27.80 32.46 34.16
N CYS A 7 27.16 33.35 33.41
CA CYS A 7 26.22 32.96 32.34
C CYS A 7 26.93 32.32 31.13
N ALA A 8 28.19 32.68 30.84
CA ALA A 8 28.98 32.07 29.78
C ALA A 8 29.47 30.65 30.14
N LEU A 9 29.78 30.41 31.43
CA LEU A 9 30.15 29.09 31.94
C LEU A 9 28.95 28.12 32.05
N LEU A 10 27.75 28.64 32.35
CA LEU A 10 26.52 27.83 32.32
C LEU A 10 26.03 27.50 30.91
N LEU A 11 26.31 28.34 29.90
CA LEU A 11 25.99 28.02 28.51
C LEU A 11 26.96 26.98 27.91
N ALA A 12 28.22 26.94 28.35
CA ALA A 12 29.20 25.95 27.89
C ALA A 12 28.95 24.54 28.46
N ALA A 13 28.26 24.43 29.62
CA ALA A 13 27.90 23.15 30.23
C ALA A 13 26.65 22.50 29.60
N LEU A 14 25.85 23.24 28.82
CA LEU A 14 24.65 22.73 28.14
C LEU A 14 24.90 22.23 26.71
N ILE A 15 26.14 22.38 26.20
CA ILE A 15 26.58 21.83 24.91
C ILE A 15 27.42 20.54 25.07
N TYR A 16 27.54 20.04 26.31
CA TYR A 16 28.22 18.78 26.65
C TYR A 16 27.29 17.75 27.30
N SER A 17 25.98 17.84 27.06
CA SER A 17 25.03 16.79 27.46
C SER A 17 24.58 16.00 26.23
N CYS A 18 25.33 14.95 25.94
CA CYS A 18 24.99 13.68 25.25
C CYS A 18 26.27 13.17 24.55
N ASP A 19 27.32 12.96 25.34
CA ASP A 19 28.26 11.90 24.99
C ASP A 19 27.82 10.68 25.82
N ASP A 20 26.94 9.87 25.22
CA ASP A 20 26.60 8.54 25.73
C ASP A 20 27.73 7.57 25.34
N SER A 21 28.96 7.93 25.69
CA SER A 21 30.05 6.97 25.74
C SER A 21 29.92 6.24 27.07
N THR A 22 29.14 5.16 27.10
CA THR A 22 29.25 4.14 28.14
C THR A 22 30.56 3.36 27.98
N THR A 23 31.68 4.07 27.85
CA THR A 23 33.01 3.49 27.95
C THR A 23 33.38 3.39 29.41
N GLY A 24 33.42 2.15 29.92
CA GLY A 24 34.37 1.83 30.99
C GLY A 24 33.84 1.61 32.39
N ILE A 25 32.62 1.08 32.60
CA ILE A 25 32.30 0.40 33.87
C ILE A 25 32.16 -1.10 33.59
N GLY A 26 33.29 -1.81 33.70
CA GLY A 26 33.38 -3.27 33.56
C GLY A 26 34.58 -3.78 32.74
N THR A 27 35.14 -2.96 31.86
CA THR A 27 36.26 -3.33 30.96
C THR A 27 37.63 -3.35 31.63
N ASP A 28 37.77 -2.74 32.81
CA ASP A 28 39.03 -2.69 33.57
C ASP A 28 39.23 -3.87 34.52
N LEU A 29 38.23 -4.75 34.62
CA LEU A 29 38.31 -6.02 35.38
C LEU A 29 38.79 -7.20 34.50
N ILE A 30 38.91 -6.98 33.20
CA ILE A 30 39.27 -8.00 32.22
C ILE A 30 40.79 -7.88 31.94
N PRO A 31 41.59 -8.94 32.15
CA PRO A 31 43.01 -8.95 31.79
C PRO A 31 43.20 -8.50 30.34
N GLY A 32 44.27 -7.78 30.03
CA GLY A 32 44.46 -7.19 28.69
C GLY A 32 44.40 -8.18 27.51
N GLY A 33 44.63 -9.48 27.75
CA GLY A 33 44.48 -10.55 26.77
C GLY A 33 43.05 -11.06 26.54
N ASP A 34 42.11 -10.71 27.41
CA ASP A 34 40.69 -11.11 27.34
C ASP A 34 39.77 -9.96 26.87
N LYS A 35 40.35 -8.80 26.54
CA LYS A 35 39.58 -7.66 25.99
C LYS A 35 39.17 -7.98 24.56
N ILE A 36 37.88 -8.16 24.35
CA ILE A 36 37.26 -8.32 23.03
C ILE A 36 37.06 -6.92 22.44
N PRO A 37 37.84 -6.48 21.43
CA PRO A 37 37.70 -5.14 20.86
C PRO A 37 36.41 -5.04 20.05
N ALA A 38 35.58 -4.04 20.35
CA ALA A 38 34.45 -3.66 19.52
C ALA A 38 34.95 -2.67 18.46
N ASN A 39 34.90 -3.08 17.20
CA ASN A 39 35.36 -2.31 16.05
C ASN A 39 34.17 -1.79 15.24
N THR A 40 34.39 -0.75 14.44
CA THR A 40 33.39 -0.18 13.53
C THR A 40 34.04 0.10 12.18
N ASP A 41 33.33 -0.25 11.10
CA ASP A 41 33.73 0.06 9.73
C ASP A 41 32.54 0.54 8.89
N SER A 42 32.78 0.98 7.66
CA SER A 42 31.74 1.42 6.74
C SER A 42 31.96 0.93 5.32
N TYR A 43 30.91 0.35 4.75
CA TYR A 43 30.91 -0.14 3.37
C TYR A 43 29.97 0.67 2.50
N GLU A 44 30.39 0.90 1.26
CA GLU A 44 29.59 1.63 0.29
C GLU A 44 28.66 0.70 -0.49
N PHE A 45 27.43 1.15 -0.73
CA PHE A 45 26.46 0.41 -1.51
C PHE A 45 25.73 1.32 -2.49
N THR A 46 25.21 0.73 -3.56
CA THR A 46 24.49 1.46 -4.61
C THR A 46 22.99 1.23 -4.49
N THR A 47 22.21 2.21 -4.94
CA THR A 47 20.76 2.11 -5.04
C THR A 47 20.32 2.46 -6.45
N LYS A 48 19.15 1.96 -6.84
CA LYS A 48 18.47 2.41 -8.05
C LYS A 48 16.97 2.36 -7.86
N SER A 49 16.26 3.16 -8.63
CA SER A 49 14.82 3.06 -8.74
C SER A 49 14.42 1.76 -9.45
N LEU A 50 13.37 1.12 -8.96
CA LEU A 50 12.77 -0.09 -9.50
C LEU A 50 11.30 0.23 -9.82
N LEU A 51 10.92 0.11 -11.09
CA LEU A 51 9.52 0.24 -11.49
C LEU A 51 8.70 -0.87 -10.85
N ALA A 52 7.56 -0.47 -10.30
CA ALA A 52 6.56 -1.32 -9.69
C ALA A 52 5.22 -1.02 -10.35
N ASP A 53 5.07 -1.46 -11.59
CA ASP A 53 3.88 -1.21 -12.43
C ASP A 53 2.59 -1.69 -11.77
N SER A 54 2.70 -2.71 -10.91
CA SER A 54 1.60 -3.29 -10.18
C SER A 54 2.04 -3.75 -8.79
N VAL A 55 1.12 -3.68 -7.83
CA VAL A 55 1.32 -4.18 -6.47
C VAL A 55 0.17 -5.07 -6.07
N TYR A 56 0.44 -6.04 -5.19
CA TYR A 56 -0.60 -6.85 -4.57
C TYR A 56 -1.42 -5.98 -3.59
N ALA A 57 -2.73 -5.90 -3.83
CA ALA A 57 -3.65 -4.98 -3.18
C ALA A 57 -4.94 -5.69 -2.74
N ARG A 58 -4.83 -6.58 -1.75
CA ARG A 58 -5.99 -7.17 -1.09
C ARG A 58 -6.61 -6.20 -0.08
N THR A 59 -7.33 -5.21 -0.59
CA THR A 59 -7.93 -4.12 0.19
C THR A 59 -9.45 -4.04 0.02
N SER A 60 -10.15 -3.56 1.05
CA SER A 60 -11.57 -3.18 0.95
C SER A 60 -11.78 -1.74 0.50
N THR A 61 -10.71 -0.98 0.29
CA THR A 61 -10.78 0.40 -0.23
C THR A 61 -10.67 0.38 -1.76
N ALA A 62 -11.65 0.98 -2.42
CA ALA A 62 -11.62 1.24 -3.85
C ALA A 62 -11.09 2.67 -4.11
N TYR A 63 -10.35 2.87 -5.19
CA TYR A 63 -9.80 4.18 -5.53
C TYR A 63 -10.39 4.66 -6.84
N LEU A 64 -10.79 5.94 -6.88
CA LEU A 64 -11.46 6.50 -8.05
C LEU A 64 -10.97 7.92 -8.33
N GLY A 65 -10.40 8.13 -9.52
CA GLY A 65 -10.09 9.47 -9.98
C GLY A 65 -8.88 9.53 -10.90
N ARG A 66 -8.40 10.76 -11.06
CA ARG A 66 -7.16 11.07 -11.76
C ARG A 66 -6.47 12.23 -11.06
N TYR A 67 -5.15 12.17 -10.98
CA TYR A 67 -4.30 13.22 -10.46
C TYR A 67 -2.97 13.28 -11.22
N THR A 68 -2.62 14.44 -11.75
CA THR A 68 -1.30 14.70 -12.35
C THR A 68 -0.39 15.39 -11.36
N ASP A 69 0.68 14.71 -10.98
CA ASP A 69 1.77 15.25 -10.17
C ASP A 69 2.87 15.87 -11.04
N GLU A 70 3.48 16.97 -10.59
CA GLU A 70 4.54 17.64 -11.34
C GLU A 70 5.82 16.80 -11.46
N GLN A 71 6.14 15.98 -10.45
CA GLN A 71 7.33 15.12 -10.44
C GLN A 71 7.02 13.78 -11.10
N PHE A 72 5.94 13.13 -10.68
CA PHE A 72 5.63 11.74 -11.02
C PHE A 72 4.70 11.56 -12.23
N GLY A 73 4.09 12.64 -12.73
CA GLY A 73 3.18 12.60 -13.88
C GLY A 73 1.76 12.14 -13.52
N GLU A 74 1.03 11.67 -14.53
CA GLU A 74 -0.38 11.26 -14.39
C GLU A 74 -0.51 9.96 -13.59
N PHE A 75 -1.47 9.93 -12.66
CA PHE A 75 -1.95 8.72 -12.01
C PHE A 75 -3.47 8.63 -12.15
N THR A 76 -3.96 7.46 -12.56
CA THR A 76 -5.40 7.15 -12.64
C THR A 76 -5.74 5.93 -11.79
N ALA A 77 -6.87 6.02 -11.10
CA ALA A 77 -7.45 4.92 -10.37
C ALA A 77 -8.90 4.68 -10.81
N ASP A 78 -9.18 3.43 -11.12
CA ASP A 78 -10.52 2.90 -11.35
C ASP A 78 -10.63 1.50 -10.74
N PHE A 79 -11.83 0.93 -10.69
CA PHE A 79 -12.02 -0.35 -10.04
C PHE A 79 -13.20 -1.12 -10.60
N ILE A 80 -13.10 -2.45 -10.49
CA ILE A 80 -14.21 -3.37 -10.67
C ILE A 80 -14.66 -3.88 -9.31
N ALA A 81 -15.97 -4.05 -9.13
CA ALA A 81 -16.54 -4.52 -7.88
C ALA A 81 -17.75 -5.42 -8.08
N GLN A 82 -17.81 -6.45 -7.26
CA GLN A 82 -18.97 -7.33 -7.10
C GLN A 82 -19.79 -6.91 -5.89
N PHE A 83 -21.03 -7.39 -5.84
CA PHE A 83 -21.94 -7.14 -4.72
C PHE A 83 -22.33 -8.46 -4.08
N THR A 84 -22.24 -8.52 -2.76
CA THR A 84 -22.71 -9.66 -1.97
C THR A 84 -24.22 -9.59 -1.79
N CYS A 85 -24.83 -10.77 -1.82
CA CYS A 85 -26.19 -11.01 -1.41
C CYS A 85 -26.13 -11.79 -0.10
N MET A 86 -26.81 -11.32 0.96
CA MET A 86 -26.85 -12.06 2.23
C MET A 86 -27.37 -13.48 2.00
N ASP A 87 -26.85 -14.45 2.75
CA ASP A 87 -27.27 -15.83 2.62
C ASP A 87 -28.78 -15.97 2.83
N ASN A 88 -29.41 -16.69 1.92
CA ASN A 88 -30.87 -16.88 1.87
C ASN A 88 -31.66 -15.58 1.84
N PHE A 89 -31.14 -14.54 1.19
CA PHE A 89 -31.82 -13.27 1.01
C PHE A 89 -33.20 -13.48 0.35
N LYS A 90 -34.18 -12.72 0.83
CA LYS A 90 -35.55 -12.73 0.32
C LYS A 90 -36.06 -11.32 0.19
N PHE A 91 -36.56 -10.99 -0.99
CA PHE A 91 -37.50 -9.89 -1.12
C PHE A 91 -38.84 -10.29 -0.47
N GLU A 92 -39.49 -9.30 0.10
CA GLU A 92 -40.88 -9.44 0.55
C GLU A 92 -41.82 -9.69 -0.64
N GLU A 93 -42.92 -10.39 -0.41
CA GLU A 93 -43.84 -10.80 -1.48
C GLU A 93 -44.73 -9.65 -1.94
N GLU A 94 -44.85 -8.61 -1.11
CA GLU A 94 -45.74 -7.47 -1.29
C GLU A 94 -45.18 -6.38 -2.21
N LEU A 95 -43.90 -6.46 -2.60
CA LEU A 95 -43.25 -5.43 -3.41
C LEU A 95 -43.92 -5.29 -4.78
N THR A 96 -44.37 -4.08 -5.10
CA THR A 96 -45.13 -3.81 -6.32
C THR A 96 -44.24 -3.30 -7.45
N LYS A 97 -43.38 -2.31 -7.18
CA LYS A 97 -42.67 -1.57 -8.22
C LYS A 97 -41.32 -1.06 -7.74
N VAL A 98 -40.30 -1.19 -8.58
CA VAL A 98 -39.00 -0.52 -8.38
C VAL A 98 -39.16 0.97 -8.69
N ILE A 99 -38.82 1.82 -7.71
CA ILE A 99 -38.90 3.29 -7.84
C ILE A 99 -37.56 3.98 -7.88
N GLY A 100 -36.49 3.33 -7.43
CA GLY A 100 -35.16 3.92 -7.51
C GLY A 100 -34.05 2.90 -7.30
N VAL A 101 -33.05 2.99 -8.17
CA VAL A 101 -31.82 2.19 -8.09
C VAL A 101 -30.64 3.16 -8.02
N ASN A 102 -29.69 2.92 -7.14
CA ASN A 102 -28.47 3.72 -7.08
C ASN A 102 -27.28 2.94 -6.53
N ILE A 103 -26.08 3.41 -6.86
CA ILE A 103 -24.86 3.03 -6.14
C ILE A 103 -24.48 4.15 -5.18
N SER A 104 -24.14 3.80 -3.95
CA SER A 104 -23.53 4.70 -2.97
C SER A 104 -22.06 4.39 -2.83
N LEU A 105 -21.21 5.39 -3.07
CA LEU A 105 -19.78 5.37 -2.73
C LEU A 105 -19.61 6.16 -1.44
N GLN A 106 -19.20 5.49 -0.37
CA GLN A 106 -18.90 6.09 0.92
C GLN A 106 -17.39 6.23 1.10
N TYR A 107 -16.93 7.39 1.53
CA TYR A 107 -15.52 7.66 1.83
C TYR A 107 -15.37 8.68 2.96
N GLY A 108 -14.30 8.57 3.74
CA GLY A 108 -13.93 9.60 4.72
C GLY A 108 -12.83 10.55 4.25
N SER A 109 -12.08 10.15 3.22
CA SER A 109 -10.88 10.86 2.76
C SER A 109 -10.71 10.78 1.24
N PHE A 110 -9.91 11.70 0.72
CA PHE A 110 -9.54 11.81 -0.69
C PHE A 110 -8.21 12.57 -0.79
N PHE A 111 -7.55 12.47 -1.93
CA PHE A 111 -6.36 13.24 -2.26
C PHE A 111 -6.66 14.29 -3.34
N GLY A 112 -6.01 15.45 -3.24
CA GLY A 112 -6.10 16.54 -4.22
C GLY A 112 -7.18 17.59 -3.93
N ASP A 113 -7.62 18.27 -4.98
CA ASP A 113 -8.58 19.37 -4.89
C ASP A 113 -10.00 18.85 -4.64
N SER A 114 -10.62 19.33 -3.56
CA SER A 114 -11.91 18.85 -3.10
C SER A 114 -13.09 19.34 -3.94
N LEU A 115 -12.92 20.46 -4.65
CA LEU A 115 -13.97 21.11 -5.45
C LEU A 115 -13.79 20.91 -6.94
N ASN A 116 -12.75 20.19 -7.34
CA ASN A 116 -12.47 19.94 -8.74
C ASN A 116 -13.60 19.15 -9.41
N ALA A 117 -13.91 19.53 -10.65
CA ALA A 117 -14.98 18.93 -11.42
C ALA A 117 -14.49 17.65 -12.08
N MET A 118 -14.96 16.52 -11.57
CA MET A 118 -14.66 15.18 -12.05
C MET A 118 -15.90 14.54 -12.68
N ARG A 119 -15.72 13.49 -13.48
CA ARG A 119 -16.83 12.71 -14.03
C ARG A 119 -16.54 11.23 -13.95
N LEU A 120 -17.44 10.48 -13.31
CA LEU A 120 -17.39 9.03 -13.27
C LEU A 120 -18.36 8.42 -14.30
N GLN A 121 -18.05 7.20 -14.70
CA GLN A 121 -18.90 6.32 -15.50
C GLN A 121 -19.06 4.98 -14.78
N VAL A 122 -20.22 4.35 -14.94
CA VAL A 122 -20.53 3.01 -14.44
C VAL A 122 -20.97 2.12 -15.61
N ASP A 123 -20.33 0.96 -15.72
CA ASP A 123 -20.65 -0.10 -16.66
C ASP A 123 -20.93 -1.40 -15.89
N THR A 124 -21.77 -2.29 -16.44
CA THR A 124 -21.98 -3.64 -15.87
C THR A 124 -20.94 -4.62 -16.41
N LEU A 125 -20.49 -5.55 -15.56
CA LEU A 125 -19.63 -6.63 -16.01
C LEU A 125 -20.42 -7.70 -16.78
N ASP A 126 -19.83 -8.24 -17.84
CA ASP A 126 -20.38 -9.33 -18.65
C ASP A 126 -19.78 -10.69 -18.31
N LYS A 127 -18.64 -10.72 -17.60
CA LYS A 127 -17.98 -11.91 -17.06
C LYS A 127 -17.84 -11.85 -15.54
N VAL A 128 -17.84 -13.02 -14.92
CA VAL A 128 -17.59 -13.16 -13.48
C VAL A 128 -16.10 -13.05 -13.26
N ILE A 129 -15.70 -12.29 -12.25
CA ILE A 129 -14.30 -12.17 -11.87
C ILE A 129 -13.90 -13.41 -11.06
N PRO A 130 -12.80 -14.11 -11.40
CA PRO A 130 -12.38 -15.30 -10.67
C PRO A 130 -11.81 -14.94 -9.29
N GLU A 131 -12.50 -15.38 -8.23
CA GLU A 131 -12.14 -15.10 -6.82
C GLU A 131 -10.83 -15.75 -6.34
N LYS A 132 -10.35 -16.79 -7.03
CA LYS A 132 -9.20 -17.60 -6.60
C LYS A 132 -7.92 -17.32 -7.37
N GLU A 133 -7.96 -16.41 -8.33
CA GLU A 133 -6.78 -16.06 -9.11
C GLU A 133 -6.02 -14.95 -8.41
N LEU A 134 -4.76 -15.23 -8.03
CA LEU A 134 -3.88 -14.25 -7.38
C LEU A 134 -3.76 -12.95 -8.19
N SER A 135 -3.75 -13.06 -9.52
CA SER A 135 -3.72 -11.92 -10.46
C SER A 135 -4.89 -10.95 -10.26
N THR A 136 -6.06 -11.41 -9.79
CA THR A 136 -7.22 -10.55 -9.51
C THR A 136 -6.97 -9.57 -8.37
N PHE A 137 -6.01 -9.85 -7.50
CA PHE A 137 -5.68 -8.99 -6.36
C PHE A 137 -4.53 -8.01 -6.65
N TYR A 138 -3.97 -8.03 -7.85
CA TYR A 138 -2.98 -7.06 -8.28
C TYR A 138 -3.64 -5.80 -8.86
N THR A 139 -2.99 -4.65 -8.72
CA THR A 139 -3.49 -3.36 -9.24
C THR A 139 -3.44 -3.24 -10.77
N SER A 140 -3.05 -4.30 -11.47
CA SER A 140 -2.94 -4.39 -12.93
C SER A 140 -4.03 -5.24 -13.57
N VAL A 141 -5.09 -5.58 -12.82
CA VAL A 141 -6.27 -6.22 -13.42
C VAL A 141 -6.83 -5.31 -14.50
N ASP A 142 -6.87 -5.76 -15.75
CA ASP A 142 -7.45 -4.99 -16.85
C ASP A 142 -8.98 -5.11 -16.80
N PRO A 143 -9.72 -4.02 -16.52
CA PRO A 143 -11.18 -4.06 -16.52
C PRO A 143 -11.75 -4.55 -17.86
N LYS A 144 -11.07 -4.31 -18.99
CA LYS A 144 -11.52 -4.69 -20.35
C LYS A 144 -11.78 -6.18 -20.52
N ASP A 145 -11.19 -7.02 -19.69
CA ASP A 145 -11.45 -8.46 -19.72
C ASP A 145 -12.86 -8.82 -19.22
N TYR A 146 -13.54 -7.90 -18.51
CA TYR A 146 -14.77 -8.17 -17.76
C TYR A 146 -15.99 -7.33 -18.16
N TYR A 147 -15.85 -6.34 -19.06
CA TYR A 147 -16.96 -5.52 -19.51
C TYR A 147 -16.93 -5.30 -21.03
N ASN A 148 -18.11 -4.97 -21.58
CA ASN A 148 -18.24 -4.61 -22.98
C ASN A 148 -17.87 -3.14 -23.20
N GLU A 149 -16.65 -2.87 -23.67
CA GLU A 149 -16.16 -1.51 -23.98
C GLU A 149 -17.01 -0.77 -25.04
N LYS A 150 -17.68 -1.51 -25.94
CA LYS A 150 -18.60 -0.94 -26.94
C LYS A 150 -20.02 -0.76 -26.40
N GLY A 151 -20.28 -1.21 -25.17
CA GLY A 151 -21.55 -1.06 -24.49
C GLY A 151 -21.85 0.39 -24.13
N LYS A 152 -23.13 0.71 -23.93
CA LYS A 152 -23.52 1.99 -23.35
C LYS A 152 -23.37 1.91 -21.83
N PRO A 153 -22.80 2.95 -21.18
CA PRO A 153 -22.75 2.98 -19.73
C PRO A 153 -24.14 3.01 -19.13
N ILE A 154 -24.30 2.37 -17.97
CA ILE A 154 -25.56 2.39 -17.22
C ILE A 154 -25.73 3.70 -16.45
N ALA A 155 -24.65 4.40 -16.13
CA ALA A 155 -24.69 5.73 -15.54
C ALA A 155 -23.43 6.55 -15.82
N VAL A 156 -23.61 7.86 -15.81
CA VAL A 156 -22.53 8.86 -15.80
C VAL A 156 -22.91 9.91 -14.75
N LYS A 157 -21.95 10.35 -13.94
CA LYS A 157 -22.18 11.38 -12.92
C LYS A 157 -21.01 12.36 -12.86
N ALA A 158 -21.30 13.65 -12.92
CA ALA A 158 -20.36 14.68 -12.53
C ALA A 158 -20.28 14.76 -10.99
N TYR A 159 -19.07 14.84 -10.45
CA TYR A 159 -18.83 14.90 -9.02
C TYR A 159 -17.65 15.81 -8.68
N SER A 160 -17.60 16.19 -7.42
CA SER A 160 -16.45 16.79 -6.73
C SER A 160 -16.23 15.97 -5.47
N ALA A 161 -15.05 16.02 -4.84
CA ALA A 161 -14.82 15.23 -3.63
C ALA A 161 -15.77 15.65 -2.49
N VAL A 162 -16.13 16.93 -2.42
CA VAL A 162 -17.07 17.50 -1.44
C VAL A 162 -18.04 18.47 -2.12
N GLY A 163 -19.10 18.87 -1.42
CA GLY A 163 -20.03 19.91 -1.89
C GLY A 163 -21.34 19.36 -2.48
N PRO A 164 -22.09 20.16 -3.27
CA PRO A 164 -23.49 19.85 -3.62
C PRO A 164 -23.71 18.57 -4.43
N SER A 165 -22.65 18.00 -5.03
CA SER A 165 -22.74 16.72 -5.75
C SER A 165 -22.86 15.51 -4.80
N THR A 166 -22.43 15.65 -3.55
CA THR A 166 -22.53 14.64 -2.49
C THR A 166 -23.97 14.56 -1.97
N SER A 167 -24.43 13.35 -1.65
CA SER A 167 -25.73 13.15 -0.99
C SER A 167 -25.63 13.26 0.52
N LYS A 168 -24.41 13.19 1.06
CA LYS A 168 -24.10 13.31 2.48
C LYS A 168 -22.67 13.76 2.65
N ASP A 169 -22.44 14.68 3.58
CA ASP A 169 -21.11 15.08 4.06
C ASP A 169 -21.27 15.49 5.52
N GLU A 170 -20.93 14.60 6.44
CA GLU A 170 -21.07 14.84 7.88
C GLU A 170 -19.81 14.44 8.63
N THR A 171 -19.61 15.03 9.80
CA THR A 171 -18.58 14.60 10.74
C THR A 171 -19.26 14.22 12.04
N THR A 172 -19.07 12.97 12.46
CA THR A 172 -19.55 12.45 13.73
C THR A 172 -18.37 12.29 14.70
N THR A 173 -18.67 12.22 16.00
CA THR A 173 -17.67 11.95 17.04
C THR A 173 -18.00 10.60 17.65
N THR A 174 -17.04 9.68 17.67
CA THR A 174 -17.21 8.38 18.33
C THR A 174 -17.34 8.56 19.85
N SER A 175 -17.81 7.53 20.55
CA SER A 175 -17.83 7.51 22.02
C SER A 175 -16.44 7.72 22.65
N SER A 176 -15.37 7.39 21.91
CA SER A 176 -13.96 7.62 22.30
C SER A 176 -13.44 9.02 21.96
N GLY A 177 -14.28 9.93 21.45
CA GLY A 177 -13.89 11.32 21.11
C GLY A 177 -13.21 11.48 19.76
N VAL A 178 -13.11 10.42 18.95
CA VAL A 178 -12.48 10.45 17.63
C VAL A 178 -13.48 11.02 16.61
N LYS A 179 -13.07 12.06 15.88
CA LYS A 179 -13.88 12.62 14.78
C LYS A 179 -13.77 11.73 13.55
N GLN A 180 -14.91 11.38 12.96
CA GLN A 180 -15.00 10.60 11.72
C GLN A 180 -15.85 11.36 10.70
N ARG A 181 -15.26 11.67 9.54
CA ARG A 181 -15.99 12.26 8.42
C ARG A 181 -16.56 11.15 7.54
N THR A 182 -17.81 11.30 7.11
CA THR A 182 -18.47 10.41 6.17
C THR A 182 -19.06 11.22 5.03
N ILE A 183 -18.56 10.97 3.83
CA ILE A 183 -19.06 11.55 2.58
C ILE A 183 -19.69 10.43 1.75
N ILE A 184 -20.85 10.70 1.13
CA ILE A 184 -21.51 9.75 0.22
C ILE A 184 -21.73 10.40 -1.14
N GLN A 185 -21.27 9.70 -2.19
CA GLN A 185 -21.64 9.96 -3.57
C GLN A 185 -22.70 8.96 -4.01
N THR A 186 -23.91 9.44 -4.27
CA THR A 186 -24.99 8.61 -4.83
C THR A 186 -25.04 8.75 -6.35
N ILE A 187 -24.89 7.63 -7.06
CA ILE A 187 -25.00 7.51 -8.52
C ILE A 187 -26.35 6.88 -8.84
N LYS A 188 -27.27 7.65 -9.43
CA LYS A 188 -28.56 7.13 -9.87
C LYS A 188 -28.37 6.16 -11.04
N LEU A 189 -28.97 4.99 -10.95
CA LEU A 189 -28.97 3.97 -12.00
C LEU A 189 -30.38 3.85 -12.63
N PRO A 190 -30.49 3.23 -13.82
CA PRO A 190 -31.79 2.97 -14.44
C PRO A 190 -32.63 2.00 -13.60
N ASN A 191 -33.93 2.27 -13.46
CA ASN A 191 -34.85 1.36 -12.75
C ASN A 191 -34.91 -0.02 -13.43
N SER A 192 -34.64 -0.10 -14.73
CA SER A 192 -34.57 -1.36 -15.47
C SER A 192 -33.53 -2.34 -14.91
N LEU A 193 -32.46 -1.85 -14.26
CA LEU A 193 -31.52 -2.74 -13.55
C LEU A 193 -32.17 -3.36 -12.31
N GLY A 194 -32.94 -2.58 -11.55
CA GLY A 194 -33.69 -3.08 -10.40
C GLY A 194 -34.80 -4.03 -10.82
N ASP A 195 -35.50 -3.73 -11.91
CA ASP A 195 -36.50 -4.63 -12.50
C ASP A 195 -35.86 -5.96 -12.92
N HIS A 196 -34.69 -5.92 -13.56
CA HIS A 196 -33.92 -7.13 -13.90
C HIS A 196 -33.58 -7.97 -12.66
N ILE A 197 -33.03 -7.36 -11.61
CA ILE A 197 -32.69 -8.04 -10.36
C ILE A 197 -33.94 -8.66 -9.72
N PHE A 198 -35.03 -7.90 -9.63
CA PHE A 198 -36.27 -8.37 -9.02
C PHE A 198 -36.95 -9.48 -9.84
N ASN A 199 -36.92 -9.39 -11.16
CA ASN A 199 -37.43 -10.44 -12.04
C ASN A 199 -36.60 -11.72 -11.91
N LYS A 200 -35.27 -11.63 -11.81
CA LYS A 200 -34.40 -12.79 -11.54
C LYS A 200 -34.75 -13.50 -10.23
N TYR A 201 -35.13 -12.75 -9.19
CA TYR A 201 -35.60 -13.35 -7.93
C TYR A 201 -36.92 -14.11 -8.10
N LYS A 202 -37.87 -13.55 -8.88
CA LYS A 202 -39.14 -14.20 -9.19
C LYS A 202 -38.97 -15.44 -10.07
N GLU A 203 -38.03 -15.41 -11.02
CA GLU A 203 -37.69 -16.54 -11.87
C GLU A 203 -37.14 -17.72 -11.06
N ASN A 204 -36.17 -17.46 -10.18
CA ASN A 204 -35.57 -18.50 -9.35
C ASN A 204 -34.97 -17.93 -8.05
N LYS A 205 -35.61 -18.23 -6.91
CA LYS A 205 -35.16 -17.79 -5.59
C LYS A 205 -33.76 -18.32 -5.22
N GLU A 206 -33.31 -19.46 -5.78
CA GLU A 206 -31.96 -20.00 -5.53
C GLU A 206 -30.84 -19.10 -6.07
N TYR A 207 -31.14 -18.15 -6.97
CA TYR A 207 -30.17 -17.15 -7.41
C TYR A 207 -29.77 -16.16 -6.31
N PHE A 208 -30.53 -16.08 -5.21
CA PHE A 208 -30.26 -15.16 -4.08
C PHE A 208 -29.85 -15.90 -2.81
N LYS A 209 -29.49 -17.18 -2.94
CA LYS A 209 -29.15 -18.03 -1.81
C LYS A 209 -27.77 -17.79 -1.24
N THR A 210 -26.80 -17.53 -2.12
CA THR A 210 -25.39 -17.25 -1.76
C THR A 210 -24.83 -16.14 -2.66
N PRO A 211 -23.75 -15.48 -2.26
CA PRO A 211 -23.08 -14.47 -3.09
C PRO A 211 -22.69 -14.99 -4.48
N GLU A 212 -22.16 -16.20 -4.58
CA GLU A 212 -21.70 -16.78 -5.85
C GLU A 212 -22.87 -17.03 -6.81
N SER A 213 -24.00 -17.51 -6.29
CA SER A 213 -25.21 -17.71 -7.08
C SER A 213 -25.76 -16.39 -7.60
N PHE A 214 -25.74 -15.34 -6.77
CA PHE A 214 -26.18 -14.00 -7.15
C PHE A 214 -25.28 -13.40 -8.24
N ILE A 215 -23.96 -13.42 -8.03
CA ILE A 215 -22.98 -12.88 -8.97
C ILE A 215 -23.10 -13.57 -10.32
N LYS A 216 -23.18 -14.91 -10.32
CA LYS A 216 -23.23 -15.70 -11.57
C LYS A 216 -24.51 -15.46 -12.37
N ASN A 217 -25.66 -15.41 -11.68
CA ASN A 217 -26.97 -15.49 -12.34
C ASN A 217 -27.72 -14.16 -12.43
N VAL A 218 -27.37 -13.16 -11.61
CA VAL A 218 -28.12 -11.91 -11.46
C VAL A 218 -27.31 -10.69 -11.92
N LEU A 219 -26.21 -10.38 -11.21
CA LEU A 219 -25.36 -9.22 -11.48
C LEU A 219 -23.89 -9.57 -11.22
N LYS A 220 -23.11 -9.68 -12.30
CA LYS A 220 -21.70 -10.11 -12.23
C LYS A 220 -20.77 -9.08 -11.58
N GLY A 221 -21.21 -7.83 -11.50
CA GLY A 221 -20.49 -6.71 -10.90
C GLY A 221 -20.64 -5.43 -11.72
N VAL A 222 -19.87 -4.41 -11.34
CA VAL A 222 -19.75 -3.14 -12.05
C VAL A 222 -18.30 -2.75 -12.24
N TYR A 223 -18.04 -2.00 -13.30
CA TYR A 223 -16.82 -1.24 -13.52
C TYR A 223 -17.11 0.24 -13.28
N ILE A 224 -16.33 0.90 -12.42
CA ILE A 224 -16.48 2.33 -12.13
C ILE A 224 -15.14 3.01 -12.40
N ARG A 225 -15.16 4.02 -13.29
CA ARG A 225 -13.97 4.75 -13.69
C ARG A 225 -14.16 6.25 -13.76
N CYS A 226 -13.06 6.98 -13.59
CA CYS A 226 -12.98 8.38 -13.95
C CYS A 226 -12.91 8.50 -15.47
N THR A 227 -13.73 9.36 -16.06
CA THR A 227 -13.70 9.64 -17.50
C THR A 227 -13.21 11.05 -17.80
N HIS A 228 -13.46 12.02 -16.93
CA HIS A 228 -13.08 13.43 -17.11
C HIS A 228 -12.70 14.07 -15.77
N GLY A 229 -11.92 15.14 -15.83
CA GLY A 229 -11.36 15.83 -14.66
C GLY A 229 -10.00 15.28 -14.26
N ASP A 230 -9.18 16.10 -13.63
CA ASP A 230 -7.83 15.77 -13.15
C ASP A 230 -7.52 16.63 -11.93
N GLY A 231 -7.17 16.00 -10.82
CA GLY A 231 -6.81 16.66 -9.57
C GLY A 231 -7.43 16.05 -8.32
N THR A 232 -8.10 14.91 -8.40
CA THR A 232 -8.76 14.26 -7.25
C THR A 232 -8.72 12.74 -7.34
N ILE A 233 -8.34 12.08 -6.25
CA ILE A 233 -8.50 10.62 -6.05
C ILE A 233 -9.37 10.39 -4.81
N LEU A 234 -10.50 9.70 -4.95
CA LEU A 234 -11.37 9.30 -3.83
C LEU A 234 -10.89 7.97 -3.23
N TYR A 235 -10.94 7.85 -1.90
CA TYR A 235 -10.65 6.60 -1.17
C TYR A 235 -11.95 6.00 -0.65
N ILE A 236 -12.59 5.15 -1.46
CA ILE A 236 -13.93 4.61 -1.23
C ILE A 236 -13.86 3.44 -0.26
N ASP A 237 -14.32 3.67 0.97
CA ASP A 237 -14.33 2.70 2.07
C ASP A 237 -15.60 1.83 2.09
N GLY A 238 -16.64 2.23 1.36
CA GLY A 238 -17.89 1.49 1.29
C GLY A 238 -18.60 1.64 -0.04
N LEU A 239 -19.06 0.52 -0.59
CA LEU A 239 -19.80 0.46 -1.85
C LEU A 239 -21.11 -0.32 -1.65
N ARG A 240 -22.24 0.29 -2.03
CA ARG A 240 -23.57 -0.33 -1.91
C ARG A 240 -24.41 -0.11 -3.16
N LEU A 241 -25.04 -1.15 -3.67
CA LEU A 241 -26.13 -1.09 -4.63
C LEU A 241 -27.46 -1.08 -3.88
N ASN A 242 -28.22 0.01 -3.99
CA ASN A 242 -29.50 0.18 -3.30
C ASN A 242 -30.67 0.05 -4.28
N LEU A 243 -31.69 -0.71 -3.90
CA LEU A 243 -32.97 -0.83 -4.61
C LEU A 243 -34.09 -0.34 -3.69
N ASN A 244 -34.91 0.58 -4.20
CA ASN A 244 -36.07 1.12 -3.50
C ASN A 244 -37.34 0.70 -4.24
N PHE A 245 -38.32 0.26 -3.46
CA PHE A 245 -39.59 -0.26 -3.93
C PHE A 245 -40.75 0.50 -3.30
N GLU A 246 -41.84 0.59 -4.06
CA GLU A 246 -43.17 0.79 -3.52
C GLU A 246 -43.76 -0.55 -3.08
N THR A 247 -44.53 -0.53 -2.00
CA THR A 247 -45.40 -1.63 -1.59
C THR A 247 -46.70 -1.08 -1.02
N LEU A 248 -47.77 -1.84 -1.20
CA LEU A 248 -49.07 -1.54 -0.63
C LEU A 248 -49.29 -2.41 0.60
N ILE A 249 -49.60 -1.77 1.73
CA ILE A 249 -49.97 -2.42 2.98
C ILE A 249 -51.44 -2.14 3.31
N GLU A 250 -51.98 -2.94 4.24
CA GLU A 250 -53.32 -2.73 4.77
C GLU A 250 -53.39 -1.41 5.55
N SER A 251 -54.37 -0.57 5.21
CA SER A 251 -54.68 0.66 5.93
C SER A 251 -55.52 0.36 7.17
N SER A 252 -55.73 1.39 7.99
CA SER A 252 -56.66 1.31 9.14
C SER A 252 -58.11 0.97 8.75
N SER A 253 -58.44 1.01 7.45
CA SER A 253 -59.74 0.61 6.90
C SER A 253 -59.84 -0.86 6.52
N GLY A 254 -58.77 -1.65 6.67
CA GLY A 254 -58.70 -3.05 6.26
C GLY A 254 -58.48 -3.26 4.76
N LYS A 255 -58.29 -2.17 3.98
CA LYS A 255 -57.99 -2.23 2.55
C LYS A 255 -56.50 -2.12 2.31
N ARG A 256 -55.98 -2.82 1.31
CA ARG A 256 -54.57 -2.75 0.92
C ARG A 256 -54.29 -1.56 0.01
N ASP A 257 -54.45 -0.35 0.55
CA ASP A 257 -54.36 0.93 -0.17
C ASP A 257 -53.38 1.94 0.45
N SER A 258 -52.67 1.58 1.51
CA SER A 258 -51.61 2.42 2.10
C SER A 258 -50.27 2.19 1.39
N LEU A 259 -49.68 3.25 0.83
CA LEU A 259 -48.38 3.21 0.18
C LEU A 259 -47.24 3.34 1.19
N VAL A 260 -46.29 2.41 1.17
CA VAL A 260 -45.03 2.52 1.91
C VAL A 260 -43.84 2.19 1.02
N TYR A 261 -42.67 2.68 1.42
CA TYR A 261 -41.42 2.48 0.69
C TYR A 261 -40.53 1.49 1.42
N LYS A 262 -39.93 0.56 0.66
CA LYS A 262 -38.97 -0.41 1.20
C LYS A 262 -37.65 -0.33 0.43
N SER A 263 -36.56 -0.46 1.17
CA SER A 263 -35.20 -0.35 0.64
C SER A 263 -34.42 -1.62 0.95
N TYR A 264 -33.72 -2.14 -0.06
CA TYR A 264 -32.80 -3.25 0.05
C TYR A 264 -31.43 -2.80 -0.47
N PHE A 265 -30.36 -3.37 0.06
CA PHE A 265 -29.02 -3.07 -0.43
C PHE A 265 -28.18 -4.34 -0.58
N PHE A 266 -27.27 -4.32 -1.54
CA PHE A 266 -26.22 -5.31 -1.76
C PHE A 266 -24.88 -4.60 -1.60
N GLY A 267 -24.02 -5.06 -0.69
CA GLY A 267 -22.74 -4.40 -0.38
C GLY A 267 -21.56 -5.06 -1.11
N ALA A 268 -20.52 -4.31 -1.44
CA ALA A 268 -19.22 -4.93 -1.71
C ALA A 268 -18.54 -5.21 -0.36
N THR A 269 -18.51 -6.47 0.04
CA THR A 269 -17.85 -6.93 1.28
C THR A 269 -16.53 -7.62 0.96
N LYS A 270 -15.74 -7.98 1.99
CA LYS A 270 -14.51 -8.75 1.82
C LYS A 270 -14.71 -10.17 1.25
N GLU A 271 -15.96 -10.62 1.13
CA GLU A 271 -16.34 -11.95 0.60
C GLU A 271 -16.39 -11.98 -0.92
N VAL A 272 -16.50 -10.81 -1.57
CA VAL A 272 -16.63 -10.69 -3.04
C VAL A 272 -15.49 -9.84 -3.58
N ILE A 273 -15.22 -9.94 -4.90
CA ILE A 273 -14.10 -9.20 -5.47
C ILE A 273 -14.38 -7.71 -5.52
N GLN A 274 -13.41 -6.95 -5.01
CA GLN A 274 -13.19 -5.54 -5.33
C GLN A 274 -11.73 -5.40 -5.75
N ALA A 275 -11.49 -5.15 -7.03
CA ALA A 275 -10.15 -5.05 -7.59
C ALA A 275 -9.91 -3.63 -8.11
N ASN A 276 -8.83 -3.04 -7.63
CA ASN A 276 -8.37 -1.73 -8.11
C ASN A 276 -7.53 -1.92 -9.37
N HIS A 277 -7.64 -0.97 -10.28
CA HIS A 277 -6.79 -0.86 -11.45
C HIS A 277 -6.11 0.51 -11.42
N PHE A 278 -4.78 0.47 -11.36
CA PHE A 278 -3.91 1.64 -11.26
C PHE A 278 -3.09 1.76 -12.53
N SER A 279 -3.05 2.97 -13.07
CA SER A 279 -2.20 3.30 -14.21
C SER A 279 -1.40 4.56 -13.93
N ASN A 280 -0.15 4.54 -14.36
CA ASN A 280 0.81 5.63 -14.24
C ASN A 280 1.23 6.09 -15.62
N GLY A 281 1.50 7.39 -15.76
CA GLY A 281 2.12 7.93 -16.96
C GLY A 281 3.59 7.52 -17.10
N ASN A 282 4.13 7.64 -18.30
CA ASN A 282 5.48 7.21 -18.66
C ASN A 282 6.60 7.99 -17.94
N ARG A 283 6.28 9.08 -17.22
CA ARG A 283 7.25 9.86 -16.44
C ARG A 283 8.00 9.01 -15.40
N LEU A 284 7.38 7.95 -14.90
CA LEU A 284 8.04 7.03 -13.96
C LEU A 284 9.20 6.27 -14.61
N GLU A 285 9.16 6.00 -15.92
CA GLU A 285 10.25 5.34 -16.64
C GLU A 285 11.51 6.22 -16.67
N GLU A 286 11.33 7.54 -16.81
CA GLU A 286 12.42 8.50 -16.78
C GLU A 286 13.01 8.62 -15.37
N LEU A 287 12.17 8.70 -14.33
CA LEU A 287 12.60 8.74 -12.94
C LEU A 287 13.28 7.43 -12.50
N ALA A 288 12.89 6.30 -13.10
CA ALA A 288 13.52 5.02 -12.84
C ALA A 288 14.98 4.95 -13.34
N GLN A 289 15.33 5.80 -14.31
CA GLN A 289 16.66 5.91 -14.89
C GLN A 289 17.50 7.03 -14.29
N ASP A 290 16.98 7.77 -13.29
CA ASP A 290 17.72 8.83 -12.60
C ASP A 290 18.98 8.24 -11.94
N PRO A 291 20.19 8.72 -12.32
CA PRO A 291 21.43 8.20 -11.76
C PRO A 291 21.77 8.81 -10.39
N ASP A 292 21.16 9.94 -10.02
CA ASP A 292 21.55 10.75 -8.85
C ASP A 292 20.59 10.61 -7.66
N HIS A 293 19.40 10.06 -7.90
CA HIS A 293 18.36 9.88 -6.90
C HIS A 293 17.66 8.54 -7.06
N THR A 294 17.04 8.06 -5.99
CA THR A 294 16.02 7.01 -6.08
C THR A 294 14.70 7.48 -5.51
N TYR A 295 13.61 6.80 -5.86
CA TYR A 295 12.28 7.20 -5.47
C TYR A 295 11.53 6.08 -4.76
N LEU A 296 10.63 6.50 -3.88
CA LEU A 296 9.53 5.70 -3.39
C LEU A 296 8.26 6.41 -3.83
N LYS A 297 7.34 5.69 -4.48
CA LYS A 297 6.05 6.24 -4.91
C LYS A 297 4.94 5.20 -4.74
N SER A 298 3.86 5.63 -4.12
CA SER A 298 2.63 4.87 -3.87
C SER A 298 1.41 5.69 -4.28
N PRO A 299 0.28 5.05 -4.64
CA PRO A 299 0.17 3.61 -4.95
C PRO A 299 1.00 3.24 -6.17
N ALA A 300 1.31 1.94 -6.39
CA ALA A 300 2.03 1.35 -7.54
C ALA A 300 2.86 2.34 -8.39
N GLY A 301 4.19 2.25 -8.38
CA GLY A 301 5.00 3.15 -9.19
C GLY A 301 6.49 2.89 -9.12
N ILE A 302 7.16 3.36 -8.07
CA ILE A 302 8.61 3.22 -7.93
C ILE A 302 8.96 2.76 -6.52
N PHE A 303 9.80 1.73 -6.45
CA PHE A 303 10.50 1.28 -5.24
C PHE A 303 11.99 1.60 -5.37
N THR A 304 12.73 1.48 -4.26
CA THR A 304 14.19 1.61 -4.29
C THR A 304 14.84 0.23 -4.10
N GLU A 305 15.62 -0.23 -5.07
CA GLU A 305 16.48 -1.41 -4.97
C GLU A 305 17.85 -0.98 -4.41
N ALA A 306 18.38 -1.74 -3.43
CA ALA A 306 19.73 -1.56 -2.92
C ALA A 306 20.56 -2.83 -3.15
N THR A 307 21.81 -2.65 -3.62
CA THR A 307 22.77 -3.74 -3.82
C THR A 307 23.84 -3.64 -2.75
N PHE A 308 23.80 -4.54 -1.76
CA PHE A 308 24.77 -4.51 -0.65
C PHE A 308 26.08 -5.22 -1.02
N PRO A 309 27.24 -4.70 -0.55
CA PRO A 309 28.57 -5.26 -0.79
C PRO A 309 28.83 -6.50 0.10
N ILE A 310 27.91 -7.46 0.10
CA ILE A 310 27.94 -8.61 1.02
C ILE A 310 29.19 -9.47 0.81
N ALA A 311 29.66 -9.63 -0.44
CA ALA A 311 30.86 -10.38 -0.73
C ALA A 311 32.14 -9.72 -0.19
N GLU A 312 32.20 -8.39 -0.24
CA GLU A 312 33.31 -7.58 0.30
C GLU A 312 33.34 -7.69 1.83
N ILE A 313 32.19 -7.45 2.48
CA ILE A 313 32.03 -7.61 3.93
C ILE A 313 32.43 -9.03 4.35
N TYR A 314 31.98 -10.06 3.62
CA TYR A 314 32.37 -11.43 3.92
C TYR A 314 33.88 -11.63 3.84
N ASN A 315 34.52 -11.14 2.78
CA ASN A 315 35.95 -11.36 2.53
C ASN A 315 36.85 -10.70 3.57
N GLU A 316 36.50 -9.50 4.02
CA GLU A 316 37.27 -8.75 5.01
C GLU A 316 37.01 -9.24 6.43
N HIS A 317 35.79 -9.73 6.72
CA HIS A 317 35.36 -10.17 8.05
C HIS A 317 35.20 -11.68 8.20
N LYS A 318 35.88 -12.51 7.39
CA LYS A 318 35.75 -13.99 7.44
C LYS A 318 36.02 -14.60 8.82
N ARG A 319 36.83 -13.92 9.64
CA ARG A 319 37.25 -14.37 10.98
C ARG A 319 36.65 -13.52 12.10
N ASP A 320 35.83 -12.54 11.75
CA ASP A 320 35.20 -11.64 12.71
C ASP A 320 33.75 -12.06 12.97
N THR A 321 33.21 -11.60 14.10
CA THR A 321 31.78 -11.70 14.40
C THR A 321 31.12 -10.35 14.13
N LEU A 322 30.15 -10.32 13.21
CA LEU A 322 29.32 -9.14 12.97
C LEU A 322 28.29 -8.99 14.10
N ASN A 323 28.46 -7.95 14.92
CA ASN A 323 27.60 -7.63 16.06
C ASN A 323 26.39 -6.77 15.66
N GLY A 324 26.52 -5.97 14.60
CA GLY A 324 25.45 -5.10 14.13
C GLY A 324 25.75 -4.49 12.77
N VAL A 325 24.71 -4.22 11.99
CA VAL A 325 24.82 -3.51 10.72
C VAL A 325 23.67 -2.52 10.60
N ASN A 326 23.96 -1.23 10.43
CA ASN A 326 22.95 -0.19 10.31
C ASN A 326 22.97 0.43 8.91
N VAL A 327 21.78 0.64 8.35
CA VAL A 327 21.58 1.28 7.04
C VAL A 327 20.54 2.38 7.17
N SER A 328 20.79 3.53 6.55
CA SER A 328 19.82 4.62 6.50
C SER A 328 19.61 5.15 5.10
N PHE A 329 18.35 5.43 4.76
CA PHE A 329 17.94 6.08 3.53
C PHE A 329 17.42 7.48 3.89
N THR A 330 18.18 8.50 3.50
CA THR A 330 17.82 9.90 3.76
C THR A 330 16.95 10.45 2.65
N ARG A 331 15.86 11.11 3.00
CA ARG A 331 14.98 11.78 2.04
C ARG A 331 15.54 13.16 1.67
N TYR A 332 15.24 13.62 0.47
CA TYR A 332 15.32 15.04 0.14
C TYR A 332 14.09 15.79 0.67
N ASN A 333 14.24 17.08 0.96
CA ASN A 333 13.07 17.90 1.23
C ASN A 333 12.29 18.11 -0.07
N GLU A 334 10.98 17.90 -0.01
CA GLU A 334 10.07 18.16 -1.12
C GLU A 334 9.99 19.65 -1.45
N LYS A 335 9.78 19.94 -2.73
CA LYS A 335 9.43 21.30 -3.18
C LYS A 335 8.00 21.64 -2.74
N GLU A 336 7.71 22.92 -2.60
CA GLU A 336 6.35 23.39 -2.31
C GLU A 336 5.40 23.05 -3.47
N SER A 337 4.28 22.40 -3.17
CA SER A 337 3.17 22.15 -4.11
C SER A 337 1.83 22.34 -3.38
N LYS A 338 0.77 22.65 -4.14
CA LYS A 338 -0.58 22.90 -3.57
C LYS A 338 -1.17 21.65 -2.92
N TYR A 339 -0.90 20.47 -3.49
CA TYR A 339 -1.35 19.17 -3.01
C TYR A 339 -0.16 18.22 -2.95
N LYS A 340 0.50 18.18 -1.80
CA LYS A 340 1.67 17.32 -1.57
C LYS A 340 1.22 15.89 -1.30
N MET A 341 1.84 14.93 -2.00
CA MET A 341 1.75 13.52 -1.62
C MET A 341 2.25 13.35 -0.18
N GLY A 342 1.71 12.34 0.53
CA GLY A 342 2.15 12.03 1.88
C GLY A 342 3.59 11.49 1.88
N ILE A 343 4.29 11.62 3.01
CA ILE A 343 5.55 10.90 3.22
C ILE A 343 5.19 9.47 3.64
N PRO A 344 5.71 8.41 2.98
CA PRO A 344 5.49 7.04 3.43
C PRO A 344 5.89 6.87 4.89
N GLN A 345 4.93 6.54 5.75
CA GLN A 345 5.19 6.45 7.19
C GLN A 345 6.02 5.23 7.55
N TYR A 346 5.85 4.14 6.80
CA TYR A 346 6.62 2.91 6.95
C TYR A 346 7.18 2.44 5.61
N VAL A 347 8.38 1.89 5.66
CA VAL A 347 9.02 1.22 4.53
C VAL A 347 9.49 -0.17 4.95
N LEU A 348 9.24 -1.14 4.08
CA LEU A 348 9.71 -2.51 4.21
C LEU A 348 11.02 -2.66 3.44
N MET A 349 12.06 -3.20 4.07
CA MET A 349 13.19 -3.80 3.38
C MET A 349 12.94 -5.29 3.25
N VAL A 350 12.97 -5.83 2.03
CA VAL A 350 12.83 -7.26 1.78
C VAL A 350 13.82 -7.71 0.70
N ARG A 351 14.32 -8.95 0.79
CA ARG A 351 15.11 -9.55 -0.30
C ARG A 351 14.36 -9.43 -1.62
N LYS A 352 15.05 -8.98 -2.68
CA LYS A 352 14.42 -8.72 -3.98
C LYS A 352 13.67 -9.93 -4.54
N LYS A 353 14.27 -11.12 -4.43
CA LYS A 353 13.66 -12.39 -4.86
C LYS A 353 12.38 -12.76 -4.11
N ASP A 354 12.16 -12.21 -2.92
CA ASP A 354 11.04 -12.54 -2.03
C ASP A 354 9.97 -11.42 -2.00
N MET A 355 10.16 -10.34 -2.76
CA MET A 355 9.33 -9.13 -2.62
C MET A 355 7.85 -9.36 -2.95
N PHE A 356 7.54 -10.24 -3.92
CA PHE A 356 6.15 -10.57 -4.27
C PHE A 356 5.54 -11.55 -3.26
N SER A 357 6.25 -12.65 -2.98
CA SER A 357 5.77 -13.71 -2.07
C SER A 357 5.54 -13.18 -0.65
N PHE A 358 6.26 -12.13 -0.24
CA PHE A 358 6.02 -11.43 1.02
C PHE A 358 4.56 -10.97 1.14
N PHE A 359 4.02 -10.30 0.12
CA PHE A 359 2.66 -9.77 0.13
C PHE A 359 1.63 -10.84 -0.21
N GLU A 360 1.91 -11.70 -1.19
CA GLU A 360 0.98 -12.76 -1.63
C GLU A 360 0.66 -13.76 -0.50
N GLU A 361 1.68 -14.11 0.30
CA GLU A 361 1.54 -15.03 1.43
C GLU A 361 1.16 -14.31 2.75
N ASN A 362 0.98 -12.99 2.73
CA ASN A 362 0.71 -12.15 3.91
C ASN A 362 1.75 -12.34 5.04
N LYS A 363 3.04 -12.34 4.68
CA LYS A 363 4.13 -12.46 5.64
C LYS A 363 4.21 -11.22 6.53
N ILE A 364 4.67 -11.43 7.77
CA ILE A 364 5.16 -10.37 8.64
C ILE A 364 6.70 -10.37 8.60
N ILE A 365 7.32 -9.30 9.10
CA ILE A 365 8.79 -9.22 9.17
C ILE A 365 9.36 -10.32 10.07
N ASP A 366 10.52 -10.85 9.67
CA ASP A 366 11.26 -11.89 10.39
C ASP A 366 12.56 -11.38 11.04
N ASN A 367 12.90 -10.09 10.83
CA ASN A 367 14.16 -9.47 11.24
C ASN A 367 15.41 -10.25 10.78
N LYS A 368 15.27 -10.95 9.64
CA LYS A 368 16.33 -11.77 9.05
C LYS A 368 16.44 -11.54 7.56
N THR A 369 15.35 -11.74 6.83
CA THR A 369 15.25 -11.49 5.38
C THR A 369 14.35 -10.29 5.05
N SER A 370 13.65 -9.79 6.06
CA SER A 370 12.71 -8.68 5.97
C SER A 370 12.71 -7.83 7.24
N PHE A 371 12.65 -6.51 7.07
CA PHE A 371 12.76 -5.52 8.15
C PHE A 371 11.79 -4.36 7.89
N LEU A 372 11.29 -3.74 8.96
CA LEU A 372 10.41 -2.58 8.89
C LEU A 372 11.12 -1.36 9.47
N SER A 373 10.99 -0.22 8.81
CA SER A 373 11.46 1.07 9.31
C SER A 373 10.34 2.09 9.25
N SER A 374 10.24 2.94 10.28
CA SER A 374 9.35 4.10 10.29
C SER A 374 10.11 5.37 9.89
N TYR A 375 9.39 6.29 9.25
CA TYR A 375 9.95 7.60 8.92
C TYR A 375 10.27 8.39 10.19
N SER A 376 11.51 8.88 10.29
CA SER A 376 11.95 9.82 11.33
C SER A 376 11.99 11.24 10.78
N SER A 377 11.08 12.09 11.24
CA SER A 377 11.06 13.51 10.86
C SER A 377 12.25 14.30 11.42
N SER A 378 12.81 13.89 12.56
CA SER A 378 13.97 14.55 13.18
C SER A 378 15.23 14.43 12.32
N ASN A 379 15.42 13.26 11.69
CA ASN A 379 16.59 12.98 10.87
C ASN A 379 16.30 13.03 9.37
N ASN A 380 15.02 13.12 8.99
CA ASN A 380 14.53 12.99 7.61
C ASN A 380 15.01 11.67 6.96
N THR A 381 14.94 10.57 7.71
CA THR A 381 15.47 9.25 7.30
C THR A 381 14.52 8.09 7.57
N TYR A 382 14.76 7.01 6.85
CA TYR A 382 14.36 5.64 7.20
C TYR A 382 15.62 4.89 7.63
N THR A 383 15.67 4.43 8.87
CA THR A 383 16.83 3.72 9.43
C THR A 383 16.45 2.29 9.75
N PHE A 384 17.21 1.34 9.18
CA PHE A 384 17.14 -0.08 9.48
C PHE A 384 18.28 -0.43 10.41
N THR A 385 17.94 -0.66 11.68
CA THR A 385 18.91 -0.99 12.72
C THR A 385 19.14 -2.49 12.75
N ASN A 386 20.41 -2.89 12.79
CA ASN A 386 20.87 -4.27 12.90
C ASN A 386 20.32 -5.24 11.83
N ILE A 387 20.74 -5.05 10.58
CA ILE A 387 20.55 -6.00 9.48
C ILE A 387 21.67 -7.07 9.41
N ALA A 388 22.50 -7.24 10.45
CA ALA A 388 23.53 -8.29 10.45
C ALA A 388 22.96 -9.69 10.15
N PRO A 389 21.77 -10.07 10.66
CA PRO A 389 21.13 -11.34 10.30
C PRO A 389 20.90 -11.53 8.79
N LEU A 390 20.62 -10.45 8.06
CA LEU A 390 20.46 -10.47 6.60
C LEU A 390 21.78 -10.77 5.90
N ILE A 391 22.83 -10.05 6.29
CA ILE A 391 24.17 -10.20 5.71
C ILE A 391 24.65 -11.64 5.91
N THR A 392 24.56 -12.15 7.14
CA THR A 392 24.90 -13.55 7.48
C THR A 392 24.05 -14.54 6.69
N TYR A 393 22.74 -14.30 6.57
CA TYR A 393 21.87 -15.18 5.80
C TYR A 393 22.27 -15.25 4.32
N CYS A 394 22.56 -14.11 3.69
CA CYS A 394 23.02 -14.05 2.30
C CYS A 394 24.36 -14.77 2.09
N ILE A 395 25.30 -14.62 3.03
CA ILE A 395 26.60 -15.31 3.00
C ILE A 395 26.40 -16.83 3.06
N GLU A 396 25.59 -17.31 4.01
CA GLU A 396 25.34 -18.73 4.18
C GLU A 396 24.56 -19.34 3.02
N GLU A 397 23.61 -18.60 2.45
CA GLU A 397 22.91 -18.97 1.22
C GLU A 397 23.89 -19.13 0.04
N ARG A 398 24.76 -18.13 -0.17
CA ARG A 398 25.78 -18.15 -1.22
C ARG A 398 26.73 -19.34 -1.07
N LYS A 399 27.26 -19.58 0.14
CA LYS A 399 28.14 -20.73 0.43
C LYS A 399 27.47 -22.06 0.09
N LYS A 400 26.25 -22.28 0.59
CA LYS A 400 25.48 -23.50 0.32
C LYS A 400 25.22 -23.69 -1.17
N GLY A 401 24.88 -22.59 -1.86
CA GLY A 401 24.65 -22.59 -3.30
C GLY A 401 25.89 -22.98 -4.12
N ILE A 402 27.06 -22.46 -3.76
CA ILE A 402 28.35 -22.80 -4.40
C ILE A 402 28.69 -24.28 -4.16
N THR A 403 28.62 -24.75 -2.90
CA THR A 403 28.90 -26.16 -2.57
C THR A 403 27.94 -27.11 -3.29
N ALA A 404 26.65 -26.77 -3.36
CA ALA A 404 25.66 -27.58 -4.08
C ALA A 404 25.92 -27.66 -5.60
N ALA A 405 26.57 -26.65 -6.17
CA ALA A 405 27.02 -26.65 -7.56
C ALA A 405 28.37 -27.39 -7.77
N GLY A 406 28.96 -27.95 -6.72
CA GLY A 406 30.26 -28.64 -6.77
C GLY A 406 31.48 -27.71 -6.69
N GLY A 407 31.27 -26.42 -6.41
CA GLY A 407 32.34 -25.44 -6.24
C GLY A 407 32.83 -25.32 -4.79
N ASP A 408 33.91 -24.57 -4.62
CA ASP A 408 34.51 -24.22 -3.33
C ASP A 408 34.14 -22.76 -2.96
N PRO A 409 33.35 -22.53 -1.89
CA PRO A 409 32.96 -21.18 -1.47
C PRO A 409 34.11 -20.22 -1.15
N GLU A 410 35.31 -20.75 -0.89
CA GLU A 410 36.51 -19.95 -0.63
C GLU A 410 37.25 -19.55 -1.91
N LYS A 411 36.92 -20.14 -3.07
CA LYS A 411 37.48 -19.73 -4.37
C LYS A 411 36.70 -18.58 -4.97
N GLU A 412 37.42 -17.51 -5.30
CA GLU A 412 36.82 -16.30 -5.88
C GLU A 412 36.13 -16.57 -7.23
N GLU A 413 36.69 -17.45 -8.06
CA GLU A 413 36.14 -17.82 -9.37
C GLU A 413 34.77 -18.52 -9.25
N ASP A 414 34.68 -19.54 -8.39
CA ASP A 414 33.43 -20.28 -8.11
C ASP A 414 32.36 -19.33 -7.53
N GLY A 415 32.80 -18.40 -6.68
CA GLY A 415 31.97 -17.33 -6.16
C GLY A 415 31.40 -16.43 -7.26
N LYS A 416 32.25 -15.92 -8.17
CA LYS A 416 31.82 -15.07 -9.29
C LYS A 416 30.88 -15.81 -10.24
N GLU A 417 31.12 -17.09 -10.49
CA GLU A 417 30.23 -17.91 -11.33
C GLU A 417 28.84 -18.07 -10.71
N TRP A 418 28.78 -18.35 -9.40
CA TRP A 418 27.50 -18.46 -8.69
C TRP A 418 26.77 -17.12 -8.62
N ASP A 419 27.49 -16.03 -8.32
CA ASP A 419 26.93 -14.67 -8.25
C ASP A 419 26.29 -14.26 -9.59
N ALA A 420 26.96 -14.58 -10.71
CA ALA A 420 26.44 -14.33 -12.05
C ALA A 420 25.14 -15.10 -12.36
N LYS A 421 24.98 -16.31 -11.80
CA LYS A 421 23.76 -17.13 -11.92
C LYS A 421 22.66 -16.69 -10.96
N ASN A 422 22.98 -15.90 -9.93
CA ASN A 422 22.05 -15.48 -8.88
C ASN A 422 22.07 -13.95 -8.69
N PRO A 423 21.80 -13.14 -9.73
CA PRO A 423 22.12 -11.71 -9.75
C PRO A 423 21.44 -10.83 -8.67
N ASP A 424 20.40 -11.34 -8.01
CA ASP A 424 19.68 -10.64 -6.93
C ASP A 424 20.00 -11.19 -5.52
N TRP A 425 21.04 -12.03 -5.38
CA TRP A 425 21.41 -12.66 -4.10
C TRP A 425 21.79 -11.65 -3.00
N ASN A 426 22.39 -10.53 -3.37
CA ASN A 426 22.81 -9.46 -2.47
C ASN A 426 21.91 -8.21 -2.54
N ARG A 427 20.70 -8.36 -3.10
CA ARG A 427 19.80 -7.23 -3.33
C ARG A 427 18.56 -7.25 -2.46
N VAL A 428 18.18 -6.06 -2.02
CA VAL A 428 16.94 -5.80 -1.29
C VAL A 428 16.15 -4.71 -1.99
N VAL A 429 14.84 -4.66 -1.71
CA VAL A 429 13.94 -3.62 -2.20
C VAL A 429 13.31 -2.94 -0.99
N ILE A 430 13.25 -1.61 -1.05
CA ILE A 430 12.61 -0.72 -0.10
C ILE A 430 11.25 -0.33 -0.66
N ILE A 431 10.19 -0.72 0.05
CA ILE A 431 8.81 -0.67 -0.43
C ILE A 431 7.96 0.15 0.55
N PRO A 432 7.20 1.17 0.11
CA PRO A 432 6.19 1.83 0.94
C PRO A 432 5.11 0.85 1.38
N VAL A 433 4.89 0.75 2.68
CA VAL A 433 3.91 -0.19 3.25
C VAL A 433 3.01 0.47 4.28
N LYS A 434 1.83 -0.12 4.45
CA LYS A 434 0.99 0.09 5.63
C LYS A 434 1.29 -1.02 6.62
N ALA A 435 1.53 -0.65 7.88
CA ALA A 435 1.69 -1.60 8.98
C ALA A 435 0.55 -1.41 9.98
N VAL A 436 -0.10 -2.51 10.37
CA VAL A 436 -1.17 -2.52 11.38
C VAL A 436 -0.64 -3.18 12.64
N SER A 437 -0.80 -2.49 13.78
CA SER A 437 -0.43 -3.01 15.09
C SER A 437 -1.65 -3.47 15.88
N ASN A 438 -1.49 -4.50 16.70
CA ASN A 438 -2.48 -4.85 17.72
C ASN A 438 -2.39 -3.93 18.94
N SER A 439 -3.23 -4.15 19.95
CA SER A 439 -3.24 -3.37 21.20
C SER A 439 -1.94 -3.46 22.01
N ASN A 440 -1.06 -4.41 21.72
CA ASN A 440 0.26 -4.58 22.35
C ASN A 440 1.38 -3.90 21.53
N ASN A 441 1.04 -3.12 20.51
CA ASN A 441 1.96 -2.52 19.53
C ASN A 441 2.76 -3.53 18.70
N GLU A 442 2.32 -4.78 18.62
CA GLU A 442 2.93 -5.78 17.74
C GLU A 442 2.36 -5.65 16.34
N ILE A 443 3.23 -5.68 15.32
CA ILE A 443 2.80 -5.66 13.92
C ILE A 443 2.12 -6.98 13.58
N VAL A 444 0.86 -6.92 13.17
CA VAL A 444 0.04 -8.10 12.82
C VAL A 444 -0.28 -8.18 11.33
N GLU A 445 -0.09 -7.09 10.59
CA GLU A 445 -0.33 -7.03 9.14
C GLU A 445 0.63 -6.02 8.50
N ILE A 446 1.20 -6.40 7.36
CA ILE A 446 1.95 -5.52 6.47
C ILE A 446 1.38 -5.68 5.07
N SER A 447 0.96 -4.57 4.46
CA SER A 447 0.43 -4.54 3.10
C SER A 447 1.08 -3.40 2.32
N ASN A 448 1.06 -3.48 0.98
CA ASN A 448 1.53 -2.37 0.14
C ASN A 448 0.79 -1.08 0.53
N SER A 449 1.52 0.04 0.61
CA SER A 449 0.84 1.33 0.68
C SER A 449 0.10 1.57 -0.63
N LEU A 450 -1.14 2.04 -0.51
CA LEU A 450 -2.00 2.38 -1.64
C LEU A 450 -2.44 3.85 -1.58
N GLY A 451 -1.93 4.61 -0.60
CA GLY A 451 -2.17 6.05 -0.49
C GLY A 451 -1.25 6.83 -1.43
N MET A 452 -1.67 8.03 -1.84
CA MET A 452 -0.84 8.97 -2.60
C MET A 452 0.33 9.45 -1.74
N GLU A 453 1.46 8.76 -1.85
CA GLU A 453 2.65 8.96 -1.02
C GLU A 453 3.92 8.92 -1.87
N SER A 454 4.92 9.72 -1.50
CA SER A 454 6.19 9.75 -2.20
C SER A 454 7.37 10.12 -1.32
N ALA A 455 8.56 9.69 -1.72
CA ALA A 455 9.82 10.15 -1.17
C ALA A 455 10.92 10.11 -2.25
N MET A 456 11.62 11.22 -2.45
CA MET A 456 12.89 11.24 -3.18
C MET A 456 14.02 10.96 -2.19
N LEU A 457 14.86 9.97 -2.46
CA LEU A 457 15.90 9.49 -1.57
C LEU A 457 17.29 9.81 -2.12
N LYS A 458 18.24 10.06 -1.21
CA LYS A 458 19.67 10.02 -1.52
C LYS A 458 20.06 8.61 -1.94
N GLY A 459 21.09 8.52 -2.78
CA GLY A 459 21.49 7.28 -3.40
C GLY A 459 21.30 7.36 -4.91
N GLY A 460 21.91 6.44 -5.64
CA GLY A 460 21.78 6.37 -7.08
C GLY A 460 22.82 5.45 -7.69
N THR A 461 22.82 5.37 -9.01
CA THR A 461 23.80 4.59 -9.77
C THR A 461 25.08 5.37 -10.06
N ASN A 462 25.06 6.69 -9.91
CA ASN A 462 26.24 7.54 -9.96
C ASN A 462 27.20 7.20 -8.81
N PRO A 463 28.49 6.89 -9.09
CA PRO A 463 29.47 6.53 -8.05
C PRO A 463 29.63 7.55 -6.92
N GLU A 464 29.41 8.84 -7.19
CA GLU A 464 29.50 9.91 -6.17
C GLU A 464 28.33 9.89 -5.18
N ASN A 465 27.25 9.17 -5.51
CA ASN A 465 26.01 9.11 -4.73
C ASN A 465 25.85 7.78 -3.97
N LYS A 466 26.90 6.97 -3.86
CA LYS A 466 26.85 5.74 -3.06
C LYS A 466 26.47 6.04 -1.61
N LEU A 467 25.64 5.16 -1.06
CA LEU A 467 25.26 5.21 0.35
C LEU A 467 26.25 4.39 1.18
N LYS A 468 26.26 4.62 2.49
CA LYS A 468 27.14 3.93 3.43
C LYS A 468 26.33 3.13 4.44
N MET A 469 26.73 1.89 4.65
CA MET A 469 26.28 1.07 5.77
C MET A 469 27.36 1.08 6.85
N GLN A 470 26.95 1.12 8.12
CA GLN A 470 27.85 1.05 9.26
C GLN A 470 27.81 -0.36 9.82
N ILE A 471 28.98 -0.95 10.05
CA ILE A 471 29.09 -2.28 10.64
C ILE A 471 29.79 -2.20 11.99
N PHE A 472 29.38 -3.07 12.91
CA PHE A 472 29.98 -3.25 14.22
C PHE A 472 30.42 -4.69 14.32
N TYR A 473 31.68 -4.95 14.67
CA TYR A 473 32.23 -6.29 14.67
C TYR A 473 33.25 -6.50 15.78
N THR A 474 33.55 -7.77 16.02
CA THR A 474 34.52 -8.24 16.99
C THR A 474 35.53 -9.13 16.31
N THR A 475 36.81 -8.93 16.61
CA THR A 475 37.91 -9.80 16.17
C THR A 475 38.36 -10.69 17.33
N PHE A 476 38.61 -11.97 17.05
CA PHE A 476 39.04 -12.98 18.02
C PHE A 476 40.47 -13.48 17.75
#